data_AF-A0A957BUB4-F1
#
_entry.id   AF-A0A957BUB4-F1
#
_cell.length_a   1.000
_cell.length_b   1.000
_cell.length_c   1.000
_cell.angle_alpha   90.00
_cell.angle_beta   90.00
_cell.angle_gamma   90.00
#
_symmetry.space_group_name_H-M   'P 1'
#
loop_
_entity.id
_entity.type
_entity.pdbx_description
1 polymer ?
#
loop_
_entity_poly.entity_id
_entity_poly.type
_entity_poly.pdbx_seq_one_letter_code
_entity_poly.pdbx_strand_id
1 'polypeptide(L)' 'MHIIRGFATTFKHLLEEPVTTQYPEQIRGLRERYKGRHHLRRYENGLEKCIGCALCAAACPADAIWVEAAENTDDARHS' A
#
# COMPACT_ATOMS: atom_id res chain seq x y z
N MET A 1 -21.18 -31.93 -31.00
CA MET A 1 -21.60 -31.83 -29.58
C MET A 1 -20.71 -30.85 -28.80
N HIS A 2 -20.60 -29.59 -29.23
CA HIS A 2 -19.76 -28.59 -28.55
C HIS A 2 -20.58 -27.42 -28.01
N ILE A 3 -21.62 -27.02 -28.75
CA ILE A 3 -22.54 -25.94 -28.37
C ILE A 3 -23.32 -26.29 -27.10
N ILE A 4 -23.91 -27.49 -27.03
CA ILE A 4 -24.67 -27.94 -25.84
C ILE A 4 -23.79 -27.97 -24.59
N ARG A 5 -22.54 -28.46 -24.72
CA ARG A 5 -21.59 -28.50 -23.62
C ARG A 5 -21.22 -27.10 -23.14
N GLY A 6 -21.05 -26.15 -24.07
CA GLY A 6 -20.80 -24.74 -23.74
C GLY A 6 -21.96 -24.12 -22.95
N PHE A 7 -23.19 -24.27 -23.45
CA PHE A 7 -24.38 -23.77 -22.74
C PHE A 7 -24.57 -24.41 -21.37
N ALA A 8 -24.33 -25.73 -21.24
CA ALA A 8 -24.39 -26.41 -19.95
C ALA A 8 -23.38 -25.84 -18.94
N THR A 9 -22.17 -25.50 -19.39
CA THR A 9 -21.16 -24.84 -18.55
C THR A 9 -21.59 -23.44 -18.12
N THR A 10 -22.13 -22.63 -19.04
CA THR A 10 -22.65 -21.29 -18.70
C THR A 10 -23.79 -21.37 -17.69
N PHE A 11 -24.73 -22.30 -17.89
CA PHE A 11 -25.85 -22.49 -16.99
C PHE A 11 -25.41 -22.94 -15.59
N LYS A 12 -24.35 -23.76 -15.50
CA LYS A 12 -23.73 -24.13 -14.23
C LYS A 12 -23.20 -22.90 -13.48
N HIS A 13 -22.44 -22.03 -14.13
CA HIS A 13 -21.88 -20.83 -13.49
C HIS A 13 -22.95 -19.79 -13.09
N LEU A 14 -24.13 -19.78 -13.72
CA LEU A 14 -25.24 -18.91 -13.32
C LEU A 14 -25.78 -19.23 -11.91
N LEU A 15 -25.67 -20.50 -11.50
CA LEU A 15 -26.15 -20.98 -10.20
C LEU A 15 -25.06 -21.00 -9.11
N GLU A 16 -23.81 -20.73 -9.47
CA GLU A 16 -22.70 -20.67 -8.52
C GLU A 16 -22.65 -19.30 -7.82
N GLU A 17 -22.19 -19.28 -6.57
CA GLU A 17 -21.99 -18.02 -5.86
C GLU A 17 -20.89 -17.18 -6.54
N PRO A 18 -21.12 -15.88 -6.79
CA PRO A 18 -20.16 -15.06 -7.51
C PRO A 18 -18.95 -14.79 -6.62
N VAL A 19 -17.74 -15.01 -7.15
CA VAL A 19 -16.47 -14.72 -6.47
C VAL A 19 -16.16 -13.23 -6.59
N THR A 20 -16.93 -12.41 -5.87
CA THR A 20 -16.84 -10.95 -5.88
C THR A 20 -16.74 -10.41 -4.45
N THR A 21 -16.11 -9.25 -4.30
CA THR A 21 -16.06 -8.50 -3.04
C THR A 21 -16.69 -7.14 -3.31
N GLN A 22 -17.69 -6.75 -2.54
CA GLN A 22 -18.40 -5.48 -2.72
C GLN A 22 -17.62 -4.34 -2.06
N TYR A 23 -16.80 -3.61 -2.82
CA TYR A 23 -16.13 -2.41 -2.34
C TYR A 23 -17.08 -1.20 -2.44
N PRO A 24 -17.16 -0.30 -1.43
CA PRO A 24 -16.29 -0.18 -0.26
C PRO A 24 -16.73 -0.93 1.01
N GLU A 25 -17.91 -1.54 1.02
CA GLU A 25 -18.51 -2.14 2.23
C GLU A 25 -17.73 -3.37 2.73
N GLN A 26 -17.13 -4.13 1.81
CA GLN A 26 -16.31 -5.30 2.05
C GLN A 26 -14.89 -5.02 1.53
N ILE A 27 -13.94 -4.83 2.44
CA ILE A 27 -12.53 -4.60 2.09
C ILE A 27 -11.77 -5.92 2.20
N ARG A 28 -11.02 -6.26 1.15
CA ARG A 28 -10.15 -7.44 1.16
C ARG A 28 -9.00 -7.23 2.15
N GLY A 29 -8.69 -8.26 2.94
CA GLY A 29 -7.53 -8.23 3.84
C GLY A 29 -6.21 -8.05 3.08
N LEU A 30 -5.43 -7.06 3.47
CA LEU A 30 -4.08 -6.84 2.95
C LEU A 30 -3.12 -7.86 3.58
N ARG A 31 -2.12 -8.31 2.79
CA ARG A 31 -1.04 -9.16 3.33
C ARG A 31 -0.12 -8.34 4.21
N GLU A 32 0.54 -8.97 5.18
CA GLU A 32 1.47 -8.32 6.12
C GLU A 32 2.56 -7.48 5.41
N ARG A 33 3.09 -7.99 4.29
CA ARG A 33 4.13 -7.32 3.49
C ARG A 33 3.58 -6.50 2.31
N TYR A 34 2.32 -6.05 2.39
CA TYR A 34 1.75 -5.19 1.36
C TYR A 34 2.48 -3.84 1.32
N LYS A 35 2.93 -3.44 0.12
CA LYS A 35 3.58 -2.15 -0.11
C LYS A 35 2.51 -1.11 -0.42
N GLY A 36 2.01 -0.46 0.63
CA GLY A 36 0.99 0.59 0.54
C GLY A 36 1.60 1.99 0.45
N ARG A 37 0.87 2.97 0.98
CA ARG A 37 1.33 4.35 1.08
C ARG A 37 2.55 4.46 2.00
N HIS A 38 3.52 5.29 1.62
CA HIS A 38 4.68 5.59 2.45
C HIS A 38 4.26 6.43 3.66
N HIS A 39 4.83 6.13 4.83
CA HIS A 39 4.58 6.86 6.08
C HIS A 39 5.90 7.08 6.83
N LEU A 40 6.10 8.30 7.34
CA LEU A 40 7.20 8.60 8.25
C LEU A 40 6.86 8.09 9.65
N ARG A 41 7.76 7.29 10.24
CA ARG A 41 7.58 6.72 11.57
C ARG A 41 8.26 7.58 12.63
N ARG A 42 7.72 7.54 13.85
CA ARG A 42 8.30 8.15 15.05
C ARG A 42 8.88 7.09 15.99
N TYR A 43 9.80 7.48 16.86
CA TYR A 43 10.25 6.71 18.01
C TYR A 43 9.17 6.70 19.10
N GLU A 44 9.36 5.87 20.14
CA GLU A 44 8.43 5.78 21.27
C GLU A 44 8.36 7.09 22.08
N ASN A 45 9.43 7.89 22.07
CA ASN A 45 9.47 9.22 22.68
C ASN A 45 8.81 10.33 21.84
N GLY A 46 8.24 10.00 20.67
CA GLY A 46 7.56 10.94 19.79
C GLY A 46 8.45 11.68 18.78
N LEU A 47 9.77 11.57 18.86
CA LEU A 47 10.69 12.13 17.86
C LEU A 47 10.58 11.40 16.52
N GLU A 48 10.80 12.11 15.42
CA GLU A 48 10.82 11.54 14.08
C GLU A 48 12.02 10.62 13.86
N LYS A 49 11.84 9.52 13.12
CA LYS A 49 12.96 8.64 12.74
C LYS A 49 13.76 9.16 11.54
N CYS A 50 13.18 10.09 10.78
CA CYS A 50 13.84 10.66 9.61
C CYS A 50 14.86 11.72 10.08
N ILE A 51 16.10 11.62 9.61
CA ILE A 51 17.17 12.58 9.89
C ILE A 51 17.54 13.42 8.66
N GLY A 52 16.75 13.34 7.58
CA GLY A 52 17.02 14.10 6.35
C GLY A 52 18.26 13.65 5.57
N CYS A 53 18.76 12.42 5.74
CA CYS A 53 20.00 11.94 5.10
C CYS A 53 19.94 11.73 3.57
N ALA A 54 18.79 11.96 2.94
CA ALA A 54 18.55 11.78 1.50
C ALA A 54 18.83 10.38 0.89
N LEU A 55 19.15 9.35 1.70
CA LEU A 55 19.43 8.00 1.20
C LEU A 55 18.23 7.36 0.48
N CYS A 56 17.00 7.62 0.95
CA CYS A 56 15.80 7.13 0.30
C CYS A 56 15.56 7.78 -1.07
N ALA A 57 15.92 9.06 -1.23
CA ALA A 57 15.85 9.76 -2.51
C ALA A 57 16.91 9.22 -3.47
N ALA A 58 18.16 9.07 -3.00
CA ALA A 58 19.25 8.50 -3.81
C ALA A 58 18.97 7.05 -4.26
N ALA A 59 18.29 6.25 -3.43
CA ALA A 59 17.90 4.88 -3.77
C ALA A 59 16.63 4.77 -4.63
N CYS A 60 15.90 5.88 -4.84
CA CYS A 60 14.64 5.85 -5.55
C CYS A 60 14.87 5.67 -7.06
N PRO A 61 14.36 4.61 -7.70
CA PRO A 61 14.58 4.38 -9.13
C PRO A 61 13.75 5.31 -10.04
N ALA A 62 12.84 6.10 -9.47
CA ALA A 62 11.91 6.96 -10.19
C ALA A 62 12.08 8.45 -9.82
N ASP A 63 13.09 8.78 -9.02
CA ASP A 63 13.37 10.15 -8.54
C ASP A 63 12.13 10.87 -7.95
N ALA A 64 11.27 10.12 -7.25
CA ALA A 64 9.99 10.61 -6.76
C ALA A 64 10.07 11.33 -5.39
N ILE A 65 11.26 11.48 -4.82
CA ILE A 65 11.46 11.97 -3.45
C ILE A 65 12.41 13.17 -3.48
N TRP A 66 11.96 14.29 -2.92
CA TRP A 66 12.79 15.46 -2.64
C TRP A 66 13.02 15.59 -1.14
N VAL A 67 14.26 15.86 -0.73
CA VAL A 67 14.64 16.01 0.70
C VAL A 67 15.44 17.30 0.86
N GLU A 68 14.92 18.21 1.67
CA GLU A 68 15.61 19.40 2.15
C GLU A 68 15.78 19.26 3.67
N ALA A 69 17.02 19.23 4.13
CA ALA A 69 17.35 19.02 5.54
C ALA A 69 17.55 20.36 6.27
N ALA A 70 17.20 20.40 7.55
CA ALA A 70 17.42 21.52 8.44
C ALA A 70 17.94 21.02 9.80
N GLU A 71 18.63 21.88 10.56
CA GLU A 71 19.12 21.55 11.89
C GLU A 71 18.03 21.71 12.94
N ASN A 72 18.01 20.80 13.93
CA ASN A 72 17.19 20.97 15.13
C ASN A 72 17.84 22.02 16.04
N THR A 73 17.01 22.75 16.78
CA THR A 73 17.47 23.60 17.90
C THR A 73 17.08 22.96 19.23
N ASP A 74 17.68 23.40 20.34
CA ASP A 74 17.34 22.90 21.67
C ASP A 74 15.86 23.13 22.01
N ASP A 75 15.29 24.25 21.53
CA ASP A 75 13.88 24.61 21.75
C ASP A 75 12.91 23.93 20.78
N ALA A 76 13.38 23.55 19.58
CA ALA A 76 12.57 22.93 18.54
C ALA A 76 13.28 21.70 17.94
N ARG A 77 13.13 20.57 18.66
CA ARG A 77 13.66 19.28 18.26
C ARG A 77 12.57 18.38 17.68
N HIS A 78 12.69 18.08 16.39
CA HIS A 78 11.74 17.23 15.67
C HIS A 78 12.24 15.79 15.48
N SER A 79 13.57 15.57 15.46
CA SER A 79 14.25 14.28 15.27
C SER A 79 15.37 14.00 16.29
#